data_AF-A0A1Q5KTY1-F1
#
_entry.id   AF-A0A1Q5KTY1-F1
#
_cell.length_a   1.000
_cell.length_b   1.000
_cell.length_c   1.000
_cell.angle_alpha   90.00
_cell.angle_beta   90.00
_cell.angle_gamma   90.00
#
_symmetry.space_group_name_H-M   'P 1'
#
loop_
_entity.id
_entity.type
_entity.pdbx_description
1 polymer ?
#
loop_
_entity_poly.entity_id
_entity_poly.type
_entity_poly.pdbx_seq_one_letter_code
_entity_poly.pdbx_strand_id
1 'polypeptide(L)'
;MIREAEKIAVALGRMFPGLCEVVLHDLRDPERAVRAIENNLSGRQIGDSATELGLARIADPAYPDVVQNYPNRFPDGRPAKSTSIGIRNAEGEYVAALCLNLDVSVLSPLTLTLANLVATDTAHREQPLETLRDRNARELRRAVEELCARRAATPRSLSREDKRALVRQLHRDGHFDSRDAAQTIADLLGVSRATVYNYAKTTP
;
A
#
# COMPACT_ATOMS: atom_id res chain seq x y z
N MET A 1 -36.73 -1.32 -13.79
CA MET A 1 -35.58 -1.27 -12.86
C MET A 1 -34.84 -2.61 -12.79
N ILE A 2 -35.45 -3.70 -12.32
CA ILE A 2 -34.77 -5.03 -12.21
C ILE A 2 -34.24 -5.54 -13.56
N ARG A 3 -34.97 -5.36 -14.67
CA ARG A 3 -34.49 -5.72 -16.01
C ARG A 3 -33.20 -4.98 -16.41
N GLU A 4 -33.03 -3.73 -15.99
CA GLU A 4 -31.80 -2.97 -16.25
C GLU A 4 -30.67 -3.44 -15.34
N ALA A 5 -30.98 -3.77 -14.07
CA ALA A 5 -30.02 -4.40 -13.16
C ALA A 5 -29.54 -5.77 -13.66
N GLU A 6 -30.40 -6.54 -14.33
CA GLU A 6 -30.05 -7.82 -14.96
C GLU A 6 -29.05 -7.62 -16.10
N LYS A 7 -29.23 -6.60 -16.95
CA LYS A 7 -28.23 -6.23 -17.97
C LYS A 7 -26.88 -5.87 -17.36
N ILE A 8 -26.89 -5.10 -16.26
CA ILE A 8 -25.68 -4.70 -15.53
C ILE A 8 -24.99 -5.93 -14.93
N ALA A 9 -25.76 -6.83 -14.30
CA ALA A 9 -25.24 -8.06 -13.72
C ALA A 9 -24.53 -8.93 -14.78
N VAL A 10 -25.19 -9.12 -15.93
CA VAL A 10 -24.63 -9.86 -17.07
C VAL A 10 -23.35 -9.21 -17.60
N ALA A 11 -23.37 -7.88 -17.78
CA ALA A 11 -22.22 -7.15 -18.29
C ALA A 11 -21.01 -7.23 -17.34
N LEU A 12 -21.23 -7.04 -16.03
CA LEU A 12 -20.18 -7.11 -15.02
C LEU A 12 -19.60 -8.53 -14.89
N GLY A 13 -20.46 -9.55 -14.88
CA GLY A 13 -20.00 -10.94 -14.84
C GLY A 13 -19.12 -11.28 -16.03
N ARG A 14 -19.58 -10.96 -17.25
CA ARG A 14 -18.80 -11.21 -18.48
C ARG A 14 -17.51 -10.40 -18.56
N MET A 15 -17.44 -9.25 -17.90
CA MET A 15 -16.21 -8.44 -17.83
C MET A 15 -15.12 -9.10 -16.97
N PHE A 16 -15.49 -9.91 -15.97
CA PHE A 16 -14.55 -10.54 -15.02
C PHE A 16 -14.73 -12.07 -14.94
N PRO A 17 -14.53 -12.79 -16.06
CA PRO A 17 -14.83 -14.22 -16.16
C PRO A 17 -14.01 -15.05 -15.16
N GLY A 18 -14.69 -15.93 -14.42
CA GLY A 18 -14.07 -16.83 -13.44
C GLY A 18 -13.44 -16.14 -12.20
N LEU A 19 -13.47 -14.81 -12.13
CA LEU A 19 -12.87 -14.02 -11.06
C LEU A 19 -13.93 -13.45 -10.11
N CYS A 20 -15.03 -12.95 -10.65
CA CYS A 20 -16.08 -12.28 -9.89
C CYS A 20 -17.44 -12.92 -10.18
N GLU A 21 -18.02 -13.59 -9.21
CA GLU A 21 -19.42 -14.00 -9.29
C GLU A 21 -20.32 -12.78 -9.12
N VAL A 22 -21.31 -12.64 -9.99
CA VAL A 22 -22.29 -11.56 -9.93
C VAL A 22 -23.68 -12.17 -9.79
N VAL A 23 -24.37 -11.85 -8.70
CA VAL A 23 -25.71 -12.38 -8.41
C VAL A 23 -26.69 -11.23 -8.29
N LEU A 24 -27.77 -11.28 -9.08
CA LEU A 24 -28.91 -10.39 -8.92
C LEU A 24 -30.01 -11.12 -8.14
N HIS A 25 -30.41 -10.52 -7.02
CA HIS A 25 -31.54 -10.95 -6.21
C HIS A 25 -32.76 -10.05 -6.48
N ASP A 26 -33.92 -10.67 -6.71
CA ASP A 26 -35.24 -10.04 -6.64
C ASP A 26 -35.76 -10.20 -5.21
N LEU A 27 -35.74 -9.12 -4.43
CA LEU A 27 -36.06 -9.17 -3.00
C LEU A 27 -37.57 -9.14 -2.72
N ARG A 28 -38.39 -9.03 -3.76
CA ARG A 28 -39.86 -9.07 -3.64
C ARG A 28 -40.39 -10.49 -3.41
N ASP A 29 -39.61 -11.51 -3.76
CA ASP A 29 -39.86 -12.92 -3.47
C ASP A 29 -38.61 -13.54 -2.81
N PRO A 30 -38.42 -13.34 -1.49
CA PRO A 30 -37.20 -13.77 -0.80
C PRO A 30 -36.99 -15.29 -0.79
N GLU A 31 -38.04 -16.10 -0.93
CA GLU A 31 -37.90 -17.57 -1.03
C GLU A 31 -37.32 -17.99 -2.39
N ARG A 32 -37.45 -17.15 -3.42
CA ARG A 32 -36.95 -17.39 -4.78
C ARG A 32 -36.18 -16.20 -5.33
N ALA A 33 -35.29 -15.67 -4.50
CA ALA A 33 -34.67 -14.38 -4.74
C ALA A 33 -33.70 -14.38 -5.94
N VAL A 34 -32.94 -15.45 -6.18
CA VAL A 34 -31.92 -15.41 -7.23
C VAL A 34 -32.56 -15.31 -8.61
N ARG A 35 -32.34 -14.17 -9.26
CA ARG A 35 -32.92 -13.85 -10.56
C ARG A 35 -31.96 -14.04 -11.72
N ALA A 36 -30.66 -13.78 -11.49
CA ALA A 36 -29.58 -14.02 -12.45
C ALA A 36 -28.26 -14.27 -11.70
N ILE A 37 -27.40 -15.11 -12.29
CA ILE A 37 -26.04 -15.38 -11.80
C ILE A 37 -25.10 -15.41 -13.01
N GLU A 38 -23.96 -14.72 -12.89
CA GLU A 38 -22.82 -14.85 -13.79
C GLU A 38 -21.59 -15.31 -13.01
N ASN A 39 -20.72 -16.10 -13.66
CA ASN A 39 -19.56 -16.74 -13.04
C ASN A 39 -19.94 -17.46 -11.75
N ASN A 40 -20.82 -18.47 -11.81
CA ASN A 40 -21.30 -19.18 -10.63
C ASN A 40 -20.16 -19.88 -9.86
N LEU A 41 -19.66 -19.22 -8.81
CA LEU A 41 -18.58 -19.70 -7.94
C LEU A 41 -19.13 -20.29 -6.63
N SER A 42 -20.32 -19.84 -6.23
CA SER A 42 -21.01 -20.27 -5.02
C SER A 42 -21.81 -21.57 -5.20
N GLY A 43 -22.08 -21.98 -6.45
CA GLY A 43 -22.92 -23.15 -6.74
C GLY A 43 -24.42 -22.89 -6.60
N ARG A 44 -24.82 -21.63 -6.39
CA ARG A 44 -26.22 -21.23 -6.32
C ARG A 44 -26.94 -21.39 -7.65
N GLN A 45 -28.26 -21.48 -7.60
CA GLN A 45 -29.13 -21.62 -8.76
C GLN A 45 -30.14 -20.50 -8.85
N ILE A 46 -30.64 -20.26 -10.07
CA ILE A 46 -31.78 -19.35 -10.28
C ILE A 46 -32.98 -19.90 -9.50
N GLY A 47 -33.58 -19.04 -8.68
CA GLY A 47 -34.67 -19.40 -7.79
C GLY A 47 -34.25 -19.81 -6.38
N ASP A 48 -32.97 -19.81 -6.02
CA ASP A 48 -32.56 -19.96 -4.62
C ASP A 48 -33.01 -18.77 -3.76
N SER A 49 -33.23 -19.01 -2.46
CA SER A 49 -33.70 -18.02 -1.49
C SER A 49 -32.68 -16.92 -1.17
N ALA A 50 -33.13 -15.79 -0.62
CA ALA A 50 -32.25 -14.72 -0.16
C ALA A 50 -31.32 -15.22 0.96
N THR A 51 -30.10 -14.67 1.03
CA THR A 51 -29.22 -14.88 2.20
C THR A 51 -29.68 -14.01 3.37
N GLU A 52 -29.08 -14.24 4.54
CA GLU A 52 -29.30 -13.45 5.76
C GLU A 52 -29.07 -11.95 5.52
N LEU A 53 -28.10 -11.58 4.67
CA LEU A 53 -27.87 -10.19 4.28
C LEU A 53 -29.06 -9.63 3.48
N GLY A 54 -29.60 -10.41 2.53
CA GLY A 54 -30.79 -10.03 1.78
C GLY A 54 -32.02 -9.86 2.69
N LEU A 55 -32.20 -10.78 3.63
CA LEU A 55 -33.29 -10.73 4.62
C LEU A 55 -33.14 -9.54 5.58
N ALA A 56 -31.93 -9.27 6.08
CA ALA A 56 -31.66 -8.11 6.92
C ALA A 56 -31.96 -6.80 6.18
N ARG A 57 -31.62 -6.72 4.89
CA ARG A 57 -31.95 -5.58 4.03
C ARG A 57 -33.45 -5.41 3.83
N ILE A 58 -34.20 -6.50 3.68
CA ILE A 58 -35.68 -6.44 3.59
C ILE A 58 -36.28 -5.93 4.91
N ALA A 59 -35.75 -6.37 6.04
CA ALA A 59 -36.30 -6.09 7.36
C ALA A 59 -36.07 -4.65 7.85
N ASP A 60 -35.03 -3.97 7.37
CA ASP A 60 -34.65 -2.62 7.83
C ASP A 60 -34.57 -1.62 6.66
N PRO A 61 -35.53 -0.68 6.54
CA PRO A 61 -35.47 0.39 5.55
C PRO A 61 -34.23 1.27 5.66
N ALA A 62 -33.62 1.37 6.86
CA ALA A 62 -32.40 2.13 7.11
C ALA A 62 -31.12 1.31 6.89
N TYR A 63 -31.23 0.04 6.46
CA TYR A 63 -30.08 -0.77 6.10
C TYR A 63 -29.21 -0.05 5.06
N PRO A 64 -27.86 -0.22 5.06
CA PRO A 64 -27.01 0.45 4.11
C PRO A 64 -27.28 0.08 2.64
N ASP A 65 -27.37 1.10 1.78
CA ASP A 65 -27.54 0.93 0.34
C ASP A 65 -26.40 0.15 -0.29
N VAL A 66 -25.18 0.34 0.20
CA VAL A 66 -24.03 -0.43 -0.26
C VAL A 66 -23.21 -0.92 0.92
N VAL A 67 -23.09 -2.24 1.04
CA VAL A 67 -22.13 -2.88 1.95
C VAL A 67 -20.94 -3.32 1.09
N GLN A 68 -19.81 -2.63 1.21
CA GLN A 68 -18.69 -2.75 0.27
C GLN A 68 -17.50 -3.51 0.85
N ASN A 69 -16.82 -4.26 -0.02
CA ASN A 69 -15.50 -4.86 0.22
C ASN A 69 -15.39 -5.67 1.53
N TYR A 70 -16.49 -6.25 2.00
CA TYR A 70 -16.48 -7.02 3.24
C TYR A 70 -15.88 -8.41 3.00
N PRO A 71 -15.22 -8.99 4.01
CA PRO A 71 -14.69 -10.34 3.92
C PRO A 71 -15.85 -11.35 3.89
N ASN A 72 -15.76 -12.33 2.99
CA ASN A 72 -16.73 -13.40 2.83
C ASN A 72 -16.03 -14.71 2.45
N ARG A 73 -16.77 -15.81 2.35
CA ARG A 73 -16.28 -17.11 1.88
C ARG A 73 -17.30 -17.74 0.95
N PHE A 74 -16.81 -18.38 -0.10
CA PHE A 74 -17.63 -19.31 -0.89
C PHE A 74 -17.93 -20.58 -0.08
N PRO A 75 -18.94 -21.39 -0.47
CA PRO A 75 -19.30 -22.61 0.27
C PRO A 75 -18.17 -23.64 0.36
N ASP A 76 -17.23 -23.64 -0.58
CA ASP A 76 -16.02 -24.48 -0.55
C ASP A 76 -14.89 -23.94 0.35
N GLY A 77 -15.12 -22.80 1.02
CA GLY A 77 -14.19 -22.17 1.95
C GLY A 77 -13.23 -21.16 1.31
N ARG A 78 -13.20 -21.04 -0.03
CA ARG A 78 -12.36 -20.05 -0.72
C ARG A 78 -12.68 -18.64 -0.21
N PRO A 79 -11.65 -17.83 0.11
CA PRO A 79 -11.87 -16.46 0.56
C PRO A 79 -12.45 -15.61 -0.57
N ALA A 80 -13.43 -14.79 -0.22
CA ALA A 80 -14.06 -13.85 -1.13
C ALA A 80 -14.02 -12.43 -0.57
N LYS A 81 -13.88 -11.45 -1.46
CA LYS A 81 -14.15 -10.04 -1.15
C LYS A 81 -15.48 -9.67 -1.79
N SER A 82 -16.47 -9.34 -0.98
CA SER A 82 -17.85 -9.17 -1.45
C SER A 82 -18.33 -7.72 -1.34
N THR A 83 -19.23 -7.35 -2.25
CA THR A 83 -19.98 -6.08 -2.22
C THR A 83 -21.44 -6.38 -2.51
N SER A 84 -22.36 -5.81 -1.72
CA SER A 84 -23.81 -5.93 -1.93
C SER A 84 -24.46 -4.56 -2.08
N ILE A 85 -25.02 -4.30 -3.26
CA ILE A 85 -25.69 -3.05 -3.65
C ILE A 85 -27.20 -3.28 -3.57
N GLY A 86 -27.88 -2.58 -2.69
CA GLY A 86 -29.34 -2.58 -2.60
C GLY A 86 -29.94 -1.65 -3.64
N ILE A 87 -31.06 -2.07 -4.22
CA ILE A 87 -31.78 -1.33 -5.26
C ILE A 87 -33.16 -1.03 -4.73
N ARG A 88 -33.51 0.25 -4.65
CA ARG A 88 -34.79 0.73 -4.10
C ARG A 88 -35.76 1.15 -5.19
N ASN A 89 -37.06 0.98 -4.95
CA ASN A 89 -38.12 1.57 -5.77
C ASN A 89 -38.28 3.08 -5.48
N ALA A 90 -39.28 3.71 -6.10
CA ALA A 90 -39.55 5.14 -5.91
C ALA A 90 -40.07 5.45 -4.50
N GLU A 91 -40.63 4.45 -3.83
CA GLU A 91 -41.16 4.48 -2.47
C GLU A 91 -40.05 4.33 -1.41
N GLY A 92 -38.81 4.07 -1.83
CA GLY A 92 -37.65 3.91 -0.95
C GLY A 92 -37.47 2.50 -0.38
N GLU A 93 -38.22 1.52 -0.85
CA GLU A 93 -38.17 0.13 -0.39
C GLU A 93 -37.18 -0.69 -1.22
N TYR A 94 -36.46 -1.62 -0.58
CA TYR A 94 -35.55 -2.52 -1.30
C TYR A 94 -36.32 -3.55 -2.13
N VAL A 95 -36.15 -3.49 -3.46
CA VAL A 95 -36.80 -4.41 -4.41
C VAL A 95 -35.82 -5.41 -5.03
N ALA A 96 -34.51 -5.12 -4.98
CA ALA A 96 -33.48 -6.02 -5.48
C ALA A 96 -32.15 -5.78 -4.77
N ALA A 97 -31.23 -6.73 -4.93
CA ALA A 97 -29.83 -6.56 -4.56
C ALA A 97 -28.90 -7.10 -5.65
N LEU A 98 -27.81 -6.40 -5.92
CA LEU A 98 -26.73 -6.85 -6.79
C LEU A 98 -25.52 -7.17 -5.92
N CYS A 99 -25.13 -8.44 -5.89
CA CYS A 99 -24.00 -8.94 -5.13
C CYS A 99 -22.83 -9.25 -6.08
N LEU A 100 -21.65 -8.75 -5.72
CA LEU A 100 -20.37 -9.02 -6.38
C LEU A 100 -19.51 -9.82 -5.40
N ASN A 101 -19.06 -11.01 -5.78
CA ASN A 101 -18.22 -11.88 -4.94
C ASN A 101 -16.92 -12.18 -5.69
N LEU A 102 -15.85 -11.50 -5.31
CA LEU A 102 -14.53 -11.66 -5.92
C LEU A 102 -13.77 -12.80 -5.24
N ASP A 103 -13.39 -13.84 -5.98
CA ASP A 103 -12.45 -14.85 -5.48
C ASP A 103 -11.06 -14.24 -5.34
N VAL A 104 -10.61 -14.05 -4.11
CA VAL A 104 -9.27 -13.46 -3.88
C VAL A 104 -8.17 -14.52 -3.83
N SER A 105 -8.53 -15.82 -3.80
CA SER A 105 -7.54 -16.90 -3.82
C SER A 105 -6.78 -16.98 -5.15
N VAL A 106 -7.39 -16.54 -6.25
CA VAL A 106 -6.74 -16.46 -7.56
C VAL A 106 -5.57 -15.45 -7.59
N LEU A 107 -5.51 -14.53 -6.64
CA LEU A 107 -4.43 -13.54 -6.49
C LEU A 107 -3.30 -14.04 -5.57
N SER A 108 -3.49 -15.18 -4.89
CA SER A 108 -2.50 -15.73 -3.95
C SER A 108 -1.18 -16.12 -4.62
N PRO A 109 -1.14 -16.75 -5.82
CA PRO A 109 0.13 -17.07 -6.48
C PRO A 109 0.98 -15.84 -6.77
N LEU A 110 0.35 -14.75 -7.24
CA LEU A 110 1.06 -13.48 -7.50
C LEU A 110 1.64 -12.89 -6.20
N THR A 111 0.84 -12.88 -5.14
CA THR A 111 1.28 -12.43 -3.82
C THR A 111 2.48 -13.25 -3.33
N LEU A 112 2.45 -14.57 -3.49
CA LEU A 112 3.53 -15.47 -3.09
C LEU A 112 4.79 -15.24 -3.93
N THR A 113 4.65 -15.08 -5.24
CA THR A 113 5.79 -14.77 -6.12
C THR A 113 6.47 -13.47 -5.72
N LEU A 114 5.69 -12.40 -5.47
CA LEU A 114 6.23 -11.12 -5.03
C LEU A 114 6.90 -11.24 -3.66
N ALA A 115 6.25 -11.93 -2.70
CA ALA A 115 6.80 -12.16 -1.37
C ALA A 115 8.15 -12.90 -1.43
N ASN A 116 8.26 -13.92 -2.28
CA ASN A 116 9.51 -14.65 -2.49
C ASN A 116 10.58 -13.80 -3.17
N LEU A 117 10.19 -12.96 -4.13
CA LEU A 117 11.12 -12.10 -4.86
C LEU A 117 11.73 -11.00 -3.97
N VAL A 118 10.95 -10.44 -3.04
CA VAL A 118 11.41 -9.39 -2.11
C VAL A 118 11.94 -9.94 -0.79
N ALA A 119 11.89 -11.26 -0.59
CA ALA A 119 12.38 -11.89 0.62
C ALA A 119 13.89 -11.61 0.79
N THR A 120 14.27 -11.24 2.01
CA THR A 120 15.68 -11.10 2.41
C THR A 120 15.96 -12.07 3.53
N ASP A 121 17.11 -12.73 3.47
CA ASP A 121 17.49 -13.70 4.48
C ASP A 121 18.05 -13.01 5.73
N THR A 122 17.50 -13.35 6.89
CA THR A 122 17.99 -12.86 8.18
C THR A 122 19.16 -13.68 8.74
N ALA A 123 19.44 -14.86 8.19
CA ALA A 123 20.53 -15.75 8.63
C ALA A 123 21.91 -15.10 8.49
N HIS A 124 22.07 -14.14 7.58
CA HIS A 124 23.32 -13.43 7.35
C HIS A 124 23.42 -12.10 8.13
N ARG A 125 22.54 -11.84 9.10
CA ARG A 125 22.56 -10.57 9.87
C ARG A 125 23.87 -10.29 10.61
N GLU A 126 24.56 -11.33 11.05
CA GLU A 126 25.84 -11.21 11.77
C GLU A 126 27.05 -11.26 10.84
N GLN A 127 26.84 -11.58 9.56
CA GLN A 127 27.93 -11.63 8.59
C GLN A 127 28.20 -10.24 8.01
N PRO A 128 29.48 -9.87 7.76
CA PRO A 128 29.79 -8.66 7.03
C PRO A 128 29.33 -8.82 5.58
N LEU A 129 28.16 -8.28 5.26
CA LEU A 129 27.57 -8.25 3.92
C LEU A 129 28.15 -7.10 3.08
N GLU A 130 28.11 -7.27 1.76
CA GLU A 130 28.57 -6.25 0.82
C GLU A 130 27.80 -4.94 1.03
N THR A 131 28.55 -3.86 1.19
CA THR A 131 28.02 -2.53 1.44
C THR A 131 28.65 -1.56 0.46
N LEU A 132 27.89 -1.28 -0.61
CA LEU A 132 28.21 -0.24 -1.61
C LEU A 132 28.08 1.19 -1.06
N ARG A 133 27.88 1.35 0.26
CA ARG A 133 27.99 2.68 0.89
C ARG A 133 29.44 3.10 0.76
N ASP A 134 29.64 4.15 -0.02
CA ASP A 134 30.94 4.72 -0.36
C ASP A 134 31.82 4.77 0.89
N ARG A 135 32.89 3.97 0.91
CA ARG A 135 33.80 3.83 2.07
C ARG A 135 34.25 5.21 2.55
N ASN A 136 34.46 6.11 1.59
CA ASN A 136 34.80 7.50 1.74
C ASN A 136 33.75 8.31 2.55
N ALA A 137 32.46 8.07 2.34
CA ALA A 137 31.40 8.78 3.06
C ALA A 137 31.31 8.34 4.54
N ARG A 138 31.59 7.07 4.84
CA ARG A 138 31.67 6.59 6.24
C ARG A 138 32.91 7.13 6.95
N GLU A 139 34.07 7.12 6.29
CA GLU A 139 35.31 7.67 6.83
C GLU A 139 35.17 9.18 7.08
N LEU A 140 34.57 9.91 6.14
CA LEU A 140 34.27 11.34 6.30
C LEU A 140 33.28 11.63 7.44
N ARG A 141 32.23 10.81 7.61
CA ARG A 141 31.30 10.92 8.76
C ARG A 141 32.03 10.73 10.09
N ARG A 142 32.87 9.70 10.20
CA ARG A 142 33.68 9.45 11.41
C ARG A 142 34.63 10.61 11.70
N ALA A 143 35.34 11.12 10.70
CA ALA A 143 36.24 12.25 10.86
C ALA A 143 35.50 13.50 11.38
N VAL A 144 34.33 13.80 10.81
CA VAL A 144 33.45 14.89 11.26
C VAL A 144 33.03 14.68 12.73
N GLU A 145 32.55 13.49 13.07
CA GLU A 145 32.10 13.16 14.43
C GLU A 145 33.24 13.28 15.46
N GLU A 146 34.42 12.72 15.17
CA GLU A 146 35.61 12.83 16.04
C GLU A 146 36.05 14.28 16.25
N LEU A 147 36.04 15.08 15.18
CA LEU A 147 36.40 16.49 15.23
C LEU A 147 35.39 17.34 16.03
N CYS A 148 34.11 16.97 15.98
CA CYS A 148 33.06 17.61 16.76
C CYS A 148 33.11 17.19 18.24
N ALA A 149 33.37 15.91 18.51
CA ALA A 149 33.52 15.37 19.86
C ALA A 149 34.68 16.04 20.62
N ARG A 150 35.81 16.32 19.95
CA ARG A 150 36.92 17.12 20.51
C ARG A 150 36.50 18.54 20.96
N ARG A 151 35.38 19.03 20.48
CA ARG A 151 34.80 20.34 20.81
C ARG A 151 33.55 20.23 21.69
N ALA A 152 33.27 19.05 22.24
CA ALA A 152 32.07 18.75 23.03
C ALA A 152 30.75 19.19 22.34
N ALA A 153 30.71 19.09 21.01
CA ALA A 153 29.60 19.57 20.20
C ALA A 153 29.15 18.53 19.18
N THR A 154 27.95 18.71 18.64
CA THR A 154 27.45 17.95 17.48
C THR A 154 27.64 18.75 16.19
N PRO A 155 27.75 18.12 15.02
CA PRO A 155 28.03 18.80 13.75
C PRO A 155 27.09 19.98 13.45
N ARG A 156 25.80 19.84 13.79
CA ARG A 156 24.79 20.90 13.56
C ARG A 156 24.81 21.99 14.62
N SER A 157 25.22 21.68 15.85
CA SER A 157 25.27 22.63 16.98
C SER A 157 26.53 23.51 16.98
N LEU A 158 27.52 23.21 16.13
CA LEU A 158 28.72 24.04 15.98
C LEU A 158 28.37 25.48 15.59
N SER A 159 29.12 26.43 16.13
CA SER A 159 29.04 27.83 15.71
C SER A 159 29.45 27.96 14.23
N ARG A 160 29.11 29.09 13.61
CA ARG A 160 29.51 29.37 12.21
C ARG A 160 31.04 29.33 12.05
N GLU A 161 31.77 29.82 13.04
CA GLU A 161 33.23 29.84 13.05
C GLU A 161 33.81 28.44 13.20
N ASP A 162 33.25 27.62 14.10
CA ASP A 162 33.66 26.23 14.28
C ASP A 162 33.35 25.36 13.06
N LYS A 163 32.19 25.57 12.41
CA LYS A 163 31.86 24.91 11.14
C LYS A 163 32.88 25.27 10.07
N ARG A 164 33.32 26.53 10.01
CA ARG A 164 34.35 26.98 9.06
C ARG A 164 35.71 26.34 9.36
N ALA A 165 36.13 26.30 10.62
CA ALA A 165 37.38 25.68 11.05
C ALA A 165 37.39 24.18 10.77
N LEU A 166 36.28 23.49 11.05
CA LEU A 166 36.09 22.07 10.77
C LEU A 166 36.21 21.77 9.27
N VAL A 167 35.50 22.53 8.41
CA VAL A 167 35.54 22.31 6.96
C VAL A 167 36.95 22.51 6.40
N ARG A 168 37.71 23.49 6.90
CA ARG A 168 39.11 23.70 6.51
C ARG A 168 40.03 22.58 6.97
N GLN A 169 39.78 22.03 8.16
CA GLN A 169 40.52 20.88 8.65
C GLN A 169 40.25 19.66 7.76
N LEU A 170 38.98 19.34 7.48
CA LEU A 170 38.60 18.26 6.56
C LEU A 170 39.20 18.43 5.16
N HIS A 171 39.33 19.67 4.68
CA HIS A 171 39.97 19.96 3.40
C HIS A 171 41.48 19.72 3.41
N ARG A 172 42.18 20.12 4.48
CA ARG A 172 43.62 19.82 4.65
C ARG A 172 43.90 18.34 4.82
N ASP A 173 42.98 17.62 5.46
CA ASP A 173 43.10 16.19 5.75
C ASP A 173 42.71 15.31 4.53
N GLY A 174 42.46 15.90 3.36
CA GLY A 174 42.20 15.17 2.10
C GLY A 174 40.78 14.63 1.93
N HIS A 175 39.84 14.93 2.85
CA HIS A 175 38.48 14.39 2.78
C HIS A 175 37.61 14.96 1.64
N PHE A 176 38.14 15.91 0.86
CA PHE A 176 37.45 16.54 -0.27
C PHE A 176 37.68 15.82 -1.62
N ASP A 177 38.53 14.80 -1.67
CA ASP A 177 38.94 14.16 -2.92
C ASP A 177 37.86 13.24 -3.52
N SER A 178 36.79 12.94 -2.77
CA SER A 178 35.65 12.15 -3.27
C SER A 178 34.57 13.03 -3.92
N ARG A 179 33.94 12.50 -4.97
CA ARG A 179 32.96 13.21 -5.82
C ARG A 179 31.79 13.81 -5.03
N ASP A 180 31.41 13.19 -3.91
CA ASP A 180 30.26 13.58 -3.08
C ASP A 180 30.65 14.11 -1.68
N ALA A 181 31.95 14.36 -1.41
CA ALA A 181 32.43 14.85 -0.12
C ALA A 181 31.74 16.15 0.32
N ALA A 182 31.69 17.13 -0.58
CA ALA A 182 31.14 18.45 -0.27
C ALA A 182 29.64 18.40 0.07
N GLN A 183 28.87 17.51 -0.60
CA GLN A 183 27.46 17.31 -0.29
C GLN A 183 27.28 16.60 1.05
N THR A 184 28.09 15.58 1.31
CA THR A 184 28.06 14.85 2.59
C THR A 184 28.39 15.77 3.78
N ILE A 185 29.41 16.62 3.65
CA ILE A 185 29.76 17.62 4.68
C ILE A 185 28.62 18.63 4.89
N ALA A 186 27.98 19.07 3.79
CA ALA A 186 26.86 20.01 3.85
C ALA A 186 25.68 19.44 4.67
N ASP A 187 25.31 18.19 4.40
CA ASP A 187 24.21 17.50 5.07
C ASP A 187 24.48 17.28 6.58
N LEU A 188 25.74 16.92 6.91
CA LEU A 188 26.18 16.72 8.30
C LEU A 188 26.15 18.03 9.10
N LEU A 189 26.65 19.12 8.52
CA LEU A 189 26.72 20.43 9.18
C LEU A 189 25.42 21.23 9.13
N GLY A 190 24.45 20.79 8.31
CA GLY A 190 23.19 21.49 8.09
C GLY A 190 23.38 22.82 7.36
N VAL A 191 24.25 22.84 6.34
CA VAL A 191 24.54 24.04 5.53
C VAL A 191 24.40 23.71 4.03
N SER A 192 24.46 24.71 3.17
CA SER A 192 24.45 24.46 1.72
C SER A 192 25.82 23.96 1.23
N ARG A 193 25.82 23.21 0.12
CA ARG A 193 27.07 22.81 -0.57
C ARG A 193 27.94 24.02 -0.97
N ALA A 194 27.32 25.12 -1.38
CA ALA A 194 28.04 26.37 -1.67
C ALA A 194 28.74 26.95 -0.41
N THR A 195 28.08 26.85 0.76
CA THR A 195 28.66 27.26 2.05
C THR A 195 29.90 26.42 2.40
N VAL A 196 29.89 25.12 2.12
CA VAL A 196 31.05 24.23 2.34
C VAL A 196 32.26 24.69 1.51
N TYR A 197 32.09 24.93 0.20
CA TYR A 197 33.19 25.45 -0.62
C TYR A 197 33.67 26.83 -0.16
N ASN A 198 32.75 27.70 0.28
CA ASN A 198 33.10 29.01 0.83
C ASN A 198 33.91 28.90 2.14
N TYR A 199 33.62 27.91 2.98
CA TYR A 199 34.41 27.66 4.18
C TYR A 199 35.79 27.05 3.87
N ALA A 200 35.85 26.16 2.87
CA ALA A 200 37.09 25.54 2.41
C ALA A 200 38.08 26.56 1.82
N LYS A 201 37.59 27.66 1.22
CA LYS A 201 38.45 28.76 0.78
C LYS A 201 39.15 29.42 1.97
N THR A 202 40.48 29.35 1.97
CA THR A 202 41.34 30.27 2.71
C THR A 202 41.23 31.63 2.04
N THR A 203 40.80 32.64 2.79
CA THR A 203 41.04 34.04 2.39
C THR A 203 42.57 34.21 2.36
N PRO A 204 43.16 34.85 1.34
CA PRO A 204 44.60 35.16 1.33
C PRO A 204 45.03 35.95 2.56
#